data_AF-A0AB40BB66-F1
#
_entry.id   AF-A0AB40BB66-F1
#
_cell.length_a   1.000
_cell.length_b   1.000
_cell.length_c   1.000
_cell.angle_alpha   90.00
_cell.angle_beta   90.00
_cell.angle_gamma   90.00
#
_symmetry.space_group_name_H-M   'P 1'
#
loop_
_entity.id
_entity.type
_entity.pdbx_description
1 polymer ?
#
loop_
_entity_poly.entity_id
_entity_poly.type
_entity_poly.pdbx_seq_one_letter_code
_entity_poly.pdbx_strand_id
1 'polypeptide(L)'
;MARSTPFFLLFLVFCISSPSSSSSSAVNPKPEELATFKPQDTSKVGRLNNVRGGCSYTVKIKTSCSSPRYTRDMISIAFGDAYRNEVYAPRLDDPSSGAFERCSTDTFKMQGPCGYGVCYLYVRRDGWDGWTPEWVQILETSYHRFVNFYYGSPIPNGVWFGFNNCPRLVTRPTGGAQLV
;
A
#
# COMPACT_ATOMS: atom_id res chain seq x y z
N MET A 1 -47.89 -64.21 -36.32
CA MET A 1 -46.65 -64.17 -35.50
C MET A 1 -45.99 -62.83 -35.79
N ALA A 2 -46.21 -61.83 -34.93
CA ALA A 2 -45.32 -61.45 -33.82
C ALA A 2 -43.97 -60.89 -34.31
N ARG A 3 -43.46 -59.73 -33.88
CA ARG A 3 -43.89 -58.73 -32.91
C ARG A 3 -43.06 -57.46 -33.15
N SER A 4 -43.67 -56.32 -32.86
CA SER A 4 -43.08 -54.99 -32.70
C SER A 4 -41.93 -54.95 -31.68
N THR A 5 -40.91 -54.13 -31.93
CA THR A 5 -40.30 -53.27 -30.90
C THR A 5 -39.54 -52.07 -31.51
N PRO A 6 -39.75 -50.85 -31.01
CA PRO A 6 -39.05 -49.63 -31.44
C PRO A 6 -37.75 -49.41 -30.64
N PHE A 7 -36.72 -48.88 -31.29
CA PHE A 7 -35.46 -48.50 -30.65
C PHE A 7 -35.61 -47.12 -30.00
N PHE A 8 -35.85 -47.11 -28.69
CA PHE A 8 -35.93 -45.91 -27.85
C PHE A 8 -34.51 -45.38 -27.59
N LEU A 9 -34.11 -44.29 -28.25
CA LEU A 9 -32.88 -43.57 -27.95
C LEU A 9 -33.14 -42.59 -26.79
N LEU A 10 -32.66 -42.96 -25.60
CA LEU A 10 -32.71 -42.16 -24.38
C LEU A 10 -31.58 -41.12 -24.41
N PHE A 11 -31.86 -39.87 -24.80
CA PHE A 11 -30.93 -38.75 -24.64
C PHE A 11 -30.89 -38.31 -23.16
N LEU A 12 -29.90 -38.80 -22.41
CA LEU A 12 -29.53 -38.25 -21.11
C LEU A 12 -28.87 -36.88 -21.30
N VAL A 13 -29.67 -35.81 -21.20
CA VAL A 13 -29.15 -34.44 -21.05
C VAL A 13 -28.68 -34.28 -19.60
N PHE A 14 -27.43 -34.64 -19.35
CA PHE A 14 -26.76 -34.31 -18.10
C PHE A 14 -26.39 -32.82 -18.17
N CYS A 15 -27.17 -31.98 -17.49
CA CYS A 15 -26.84 -30.57 -17.29
C CYS A 15 -25.44 -30.46 -16.71
N ILE A 16 -24.51 -29.97 -17.51
CA ILE A 16 -23.16 -29.60 -17.08
C ILE A 16 -23.33 -28.36 -16.21
N SER A 17 -23.50 -28.55 -14.91
CA SER A 17 -23.36 -27.48 -13.94
C SER A 17 -21.89 -27.06 -13.92
N SER A 18 -21.56 -26.04 -14.70
CA SER A 18 -20.26 -25.36 -14.60
C SER A 18 -20.12 -24.82 -13.18
N PRO A 19 -19.04 -25.14 -12.44
CA PRO A 19 -18.77 -24.44 -11.20
C PRO A 19 -18.51 -22.98 -11.53
N SER A 20 -19.31 -22.08 -10.96
CA SER A 20 -19.08 -20.64 -10.98
C SER A 20 -17.70 -20.38 -10.36
N SER A 21 -16.70 -20.14 -11.18
CA SER A 21 -15.40 -19.66 -10.72
C SER A 21 -15.63 -18.28 -10.12
N SER A 22 -15.62 -18.21 -8.79
CA SER A 22 -15.52 -16.96 -8.04
C SER A 22 -14.26 -16.24 -8.49
N SER A 23 -14.39 -15.25 -9.38
CA SER A 23 -13.30 -14.38 -9.75
C SER A 23 -12.99 -13.43 -8.59
N SER A 24 -12.11 -13.86 -7.68
CA SER A 24 -11.41 -12.95 -6.80
C SER A 24 -10.45 -12.12 -7.66
N SER A 25 -10.89 -10.94 -8.09
CA SER A 25 -10.00 -9.96 -8.71
C SER A 25 -8.92 -9.60 -7.69
N ALA A 26 -7.71 -10.14 -7.86
CA ALA A 26 -6.52 -9.64 -7.20
C ALA A 26 -6.34 -8.18 -7.65
N VAL A 27 -6.51 -7.25 -6.71
CA VAL A 27 -6.35 -5.81 -6.94
C VAL A 27 -4.92 -5.57 -7.44
N ASN A 28 -4.83 -4.81 -8.53
CA ASN A 28 -3.61 -4.56 -9.28
C ASN A 28 -2.52 -3.94 -8.37
N PRO A 29 -1.26 -4.41 -8.38
CA PRO A 29 -0.16 -3.85 -7.60
C PRO A 29 0.37 -2.52 -8.18
N LYS A 30 -0.50 -1.68 -8.76
CA LYS A 30 -0.12 -0.37 -9.32
C LYS A 30 -0.42 0.72 -8.28
N PRO A 31 0.42 1.77 -8.16
CA PRO A 31 0.08 2.87 -7.27
C PRO A 31 -1.16 3.62 -7.78
N GLU A 32 -1.99 4.06 -6.84
CA GLU A 32 -3.26 4.75 -7.07
C GLU A 32 -3.23 6.15 -6.44
N GLU A 33 -3.93 7.10 -7.07
CA GLU A 33 -4.17 8.42 -6.50
C GLU A 33 -5.28 8.35 -5.46
N LEU A 34 -5.07 8.96 -4.30
CA LEU A 34 -6.03 9.02 -3.21
C LEU A 34 -6.25 10.46 -2.76
N ALA A 35 -7.11 11.17 -3.50
CA ALA A 35 -7.40 12.59 -3.27
C ALA A 35 -7.97 12.90 -1.86
N THR A 36 -8.64 11.93 -1.24
CA THR A 36 -9.27 12.09 0.08
C THR A 36 -8.40 11.64 1.25
N PHE A 37 -7.19 11.13 0.98
CA PHE A 37 -6.28 10.69 2.03
C PHE A 37 -5.85 11.89 2.89
N LYS A 38 -6.03 11.75 4.19
CA LYS A 38 -5.51 12.68 5.19
C LYS A 38 -4.66 11.87 6.15
N PRO A 39 -3.33 12.06 6.14
CA PRO A 39 -2.49 11.47 7.16
C PRO A 39 -3.00 11.87 8.54
N GLN A 40 -2.96 10.94 9.49
CA GLN A 40 -3.15 11.27 10.89
C GLN A 40 -2.03 12.20 11.31
N ASP A 41 -2.42 13.35 11.85
CA ASP A 41 -1.47 14.34 12.36
C ASP A 41 -0.80 13.80 13.62
N THR A 42 0.25 13.01 13.41
CA THR A 42 1.12 12.47 14.43
C THR A 42 2.15 13.52 14.88
N SER A 43 1.98 14.81 14.58
CA SER A 43 2.80 15.90 15.15
C SER A 43 2.72 15.97 16.69
N LYS A 44 1.74 15.27 17.30
CA LYS A 44 1.72 15.00 18.76
C LYS A 44 2.62 13.83 19.20
N VAL A 45 3.03 12.96 18.28
CA VAL A 45 3.93 11.81 18.47
C VAL A 45 5.37 12.18 18.07
N GLY A 46 5.56 13.01 17.04
CA GLY A 46 6.86 13.48 16.53
C GLY A 46 7.57 14.54 17.39
N ARG A 47 6.93 15.08 18.44
CA ARG A 47 7.58 15.91 19.48
C ARG A 47 7.87 15.17 20.77
N LEU A 48 7.65 13.86 20.83
CA LEU A 48 8.26 13.05 21.87
C LEU A 48 9.53 12.44 21.28
N ASN A 49 10.68 13.02 21.63
CA ASN A 49 11.98 12.31 21.65
C ASN A 49 11.98 11.12 22.65
N ASN A 50 10.81 10.55 22.92
CA ASN A 50 10.48 9.60 23.97
C ASN A 50 9.04 9.09 23.77
N VAL A 51 8.65 8.62 22.57
CA VAL A 51 7.49 7.71 22.53
C VAL A 51 7.92 6.51 23.37
N ARG A 52 7.53 6.47 24.65
CA ARG A 52 7.79 5.34 25.54
C ARG A 52 7.16 4.12 24.87
N GLY A 53 7.97 3.31 24.19
CA GLY A 53 7.51 2.16 23.39
C GLY A 53 7.28 2.42 21.88
N GLY A 54 7.86 3.47 21.29
CA GLY A 54 7.80 3.71 19.84
C GLY A 54 8.77 2.82 19.04
N CYS A 55 8.48 2.63 17.75
CA CYS A 55 9.31 1.89 16.83
C CYS A 55 10.13 2.80 15.93
N SER A 56 11.33 2.33 15.57
CA SER A 56 12.20 3.02 14.62
C SER A 56 12.01 2.44 13.23
N TYR A 57 11.90 3.34 12.25
CA TYR A 57 11.77 3.02 10.85
C TYR A 57 12.91 3.65 10.05
N THR A 58 13.43 2.89 9.10
CA THR A 58 14.37 3.37 8.08
C THR A 58 13.68 3.30 6.72
N VAL A 59 13.49 4.46 6.09
CA VAL A 59 12.92 4.56 4.76
C VAL A 59 14.04 4.79 3.77
N LYS A 60 14.19 3.88 2.81
CA LYS A 60 15.13 4.01 1.70
C LYS A 60 14.35 4.28 0.44
N ILE A 61 14.78 5.26 -0.34
CA ILE A 61 14.10 5.65 -1.58
C ILE A 61 15.13 5.66 -2.69
N LYS A 62 14.88 4.88 -3.74
CA LYS A 62 15.68 4.97 -4.96
C LYS A 62 14.96 5.85 -5.96
N THR A 63 15.60 6.94 -6.33
CA THR A 63 15.12 7.82 -7.40
C THR A 63 15.45 7.20 -8.75
N SER A 64 14.48 7.15 -9.65
CA SER A 64 14.67 6.60 -10.98
C SER A 64 15.65 7.43 -11.80
N CYS A 65 16.38 6.77 -12.70
CA CYS A 65 17.21 7.45 -13.69
C CYS A 65 16.40 8.24 -14.73
N SER A 66 15.10 8.01 -14.83
CA SER A 66 14.18 8.82 -15.64
C SER A 66 13.65 10.08 -14.92
N SER A 67 13.97 10.26 -13.63
CA SER A 67 13.59 11.45 -12.86
C SER A 67 14.31 12.71 -13.39
N PRO A 68 13.82 13.92 -13.12
CA PRO A 68 14.62 15.15 -13.25
C PRO A 68 15.96 15.05 -12.52
N ARG A 69 16.95 15.87 -12.91
CA ARG A 69 18.31 15.81 -12.33
C ARG A 69 18.28 15.98 -10.81
N TYR A 70 17.48 16.92 -10.33
CA TYR A 70 17.17 17.19 -8.93
C TYR A 70 15.71 17.65 -8.84
N THR A 71 15.14 17.64 -7.64
CA THR A 71 13.81 18.20 -7.38
C THR A 71 13.87 19.05 -6.12
N ARG A 72 13.21 20.21 -6.12
CA ARG A 72 12.99 21.05 -4.93
C ARG A 72 11.59 20.90 -4.37
N ASP A 73 10.79 20.05 -5.01
CA ASP A 73 9.42 19.79 -4.61
C ASP A 73 9.41 19.21 -3.19
N MET A 74 8.39 19.58 -2.41
CA MET A 74 8.21 19.00 -1.09
C MET A 74 7.72 17.57 -1.24
N ILE A 75 8.47 16.63 -0.69
CA ILE A 75 8.09 15.21 -0.68
C ILE A 75 7.63 14.82 0.72
N SER A 76 6.33 14.53 0.85
CA SER A 76 5.72 14.00 2.07
C SER A 76 5.49 12.49 1.93
N ILE A 77 5.56 11.75 3.03
CA ILE A 77 5.28 10.31 3.04
C ILE A 77 4.38 9.94 4.22
N ALA A 78 3.47 8.99 3.98
CA ALA A 78 2.66 8.35 5.00
C ALA A 78 2.62 6.84 4.77
N PHE A 79 2.84 6.05 5.80
CA PHE A 79 2.77 4.58 5.72
C PHE A 79 2.33 3.98 7.04
N GLY A 80 1.83 2.74 6.98
CA GLY A 80 1.40 2.05 8.17
C GLY A 80 0.79 0.69 7.89
N ASP A 81 0.06 0.17 8.87
CA ASP A 81 -0.56 -1.14 8.83
C ASP A 81 -2.11 -1.09 8.78
N ALA A 82 -2.74 -2.26 8.73
CA ALA A 82 -4.19 -2.40 8.65
C ALA A 82 -4.94 -1.80 9.87
N TYR A 83 -4.23 -1.57 10.97
CA TYR A 83 -4.77 -1.01 12.22
C TYR A 83 -4.54 0.49 12.35
N ARG A 84 -4.02 1.14 11.30
CA ARG A 84 -3.67 2.57 11.29
C ARG A 84 -2.57 2.95 12.29
N ASN A 85 -1.63 2.04 12.56
CA ASN A 85 -0.35 2.44 13.14
C ASN A 85 0.44 3.18 12.05
N GLU A 86 0.17 4.49 11.93
CA GLU A 86 0.68 5.33 10.84
C GLU A 86 1.91 6.15 11.28
N VAL A 87 2.87 6.23 10.37
CA VAL A 87 3.99 7.17 10.40
C VAL A 87 3.78 8.18 9.29
N TYR A 88 3.84 9.47 9.62
CA TYR A 88 3.71 10.56 8.68
C TYR A 88 4.90 11.51 8.80
N ALA A 89 5.55 11.81 7.67
CA ALA A 89 6.55 12.86 7.58
C ALA A 89 6.07 13.92 6.56
N PRO A 90 5.82 15.17 6.99
CA PRO A 90 5.34 16.23 6.11
C PRO A 90 6.39 16.67 5.10
N ARG A 91 7.67 16.50 5.41
CA ARG A 91 8.79 16.71 4.50
C ARG A 91 9.91 15.74 4.86
N LEU A 92 10.43 15.03 3.86
CA LEU A 92 11.51 14.05 4.05
C LEU A 92 12.90 14.66 3.95
N ASP A 93 13.09 15.59 3.01
CA ASP A 93 14.37 16.24 2.75
C ASP A 93 14.58 17.45 3.66
N ASP A 94 15.84 17.66 4.06
CA ASP A 94 16.31 18.98 4.45
C ASP A 94 16.62 19.78 3.17
N PRO A 95 16.28 21.07 3.07
CA PRO A 95 16.51 21.87 1.86
C PRO A 95 17.97 21.88 1.35
N SER A 96 18.94 21.51 2.19
CA SER A 96 20.36 21.45 1.88
C SER A 96 20.91 20.04 1.60
N SER A 97 20.11 18.97 1.70
CA SER A 97 20.60 17.60 1.72
C SER A 97 20.97 17.01 0.35
N GLY A 98 20.56 17.63 -0.76
CA GLY A 98 20.72 17.04 -2.10
C GLY A 98 19.93 15.74 -2.27
N ALA A 99 18.89 15.51 -1.45
CA ALA A 99 18.03 14.34 -1.58
C ALA A 99 17.31 14.32 -2.93
N PHE A 100 16.93 13.12 -3.35
CA PHE A 100 16.11 12.87 -4.54
C PHE A 100 16.79 13.20 -5.87
N GLU A 101 18.12 13.21 -5.91
CA GLU A 101 18.88 13.29 -7.15
C GLU A 101 18.60 12.09 -8.07
N ARG A 102 18.70 12.33 -9.39
CA ARG A 102 18.52 11.26 -10.38
C ARG A 102 19.45 10.08 -10.10
N CYS A 103 18.90 8.86 -10.17
CA CYS A 103 19.62 7.61 -9.92
C CYS A 103 20.21 7.47 -8.50
N SER A 104 19.86 8.34 -7.54
CA SER A 104 20.34 8.26 -6.17
C SER A 104 19.56 7.25 -5.33
N THR A 105 20.10 6.92 -4.16
CA THR A 105 19.34 6.28 -3.09
C THR A 105 19.52 7.06 -1.81
N ASP A 106 18.41 7.59 -1.30
CA ASP A 106 18.36 8.38 -0.07
C ASP A 106 17.82 7.54 1.09
N THR A 107 18.27 7.84 2.31
CA THR A 107 17.89 7.09 3.53
C THR A 107 17.44 8.05 4.62
N PHE A 108 16.24 7.81 5.15
CA PHE A 108 15.59 8.62 6.17
C PHE A 108 15.30 7.77 7.40
N LYS A 109 15.64 8.27 8.59
CA LYS A 109 15.30 7.63 9.86
C LYS A 109 14.16 8.38 10.52
N MET A 110 13.16 7.64 10.99
CA MET A 110 11.97 8.21 11.62
C MET A 110 11.45 7.31 12.74
N GLN A 111 10.64 7.89 13.61
CA GLN A 111 9.99 7.18 14.71
C GLN A 111 8.48 7.23 14.54
N GLY A 112 7.79 6.22 15.06
CA GLY A 112 6.33 6.14 15.03
C GLY A 112 5.78 5.04 15.93
N PRO A 113 4.46 4.82 15.90
CA PRO A 113 3.85 3.70 16.62
C PRO A 113 4.39 2.37 16.09
N CYS A 114 4.62 1.41 16.98
CA CYS A 114 4.92 0.04 16.57
C CYS A 114 3.71 -0.59 15.88
N GLY A 115 3.93 -1.22 14.74
CA GLY A 115 2.88 -1.85 13.95
C GLY A 115 2.99 -3.37 13.89
N TYR A 116 2.05 -3.97 13.17
CA TYR A 116 2.01 -5.40 12.91
C TYR A 116 2.60 -5.79 11.55
N GLY A 117 3.13 -4.80 10.81
CA GLY A 117 3.70 -4.95 9.49
C GLY A 117 3.10 -3.94 8.53
N VAL A 118 3.95 -3.12 7.93
CA VAL A 118 3.53 -2.08 6.99
C VAL A 118 2.93 -2.72 5.75
N CYS A 119 1.72 -2.27 5.36
CA CYS A 119 0.98 -2.80 4.21
C CYS A 119 0.44 -1.71 3.28
N TYR A 120 0.52 -0.44 3.66
CA TYR A 120 0.24 0.68 2.77
C TYR A 120 1.36 1.72 2.84
N LEU A 121 1.52 2.47 1.74
CA LEU A 121 2.45 3.56 1.63
C LEU A 121 1.91 4.55 0.60
N TYR A 122 1.84 5.82 0.96
CA TYR A 122 1.52 6.92 0.07
C TYR A 122 2.62 7.98 0.12
N VAL A 123 2.91 8.55 -1.03
CA VAL A 123 3.81 9.69 -1.19
C VAL A 123 3.03 10.83 -1.81
N ARG A 124 3.33 12.06 -1.41
CA ARG A 124 2.79 13.27 -2.01
C ARG A 124 3.94 14.17 -2.40
N ARG A 125 3.86 14.70 -3.62
CA ARG A 125 4.78 15.71 -4.16
C ARG A 125 4.04 17.02 -4.27
N ASP A 126 4.59 18.10 -3.74
CA ASP A 126 4.08 19.45 -3.94
C ASP A 126 5.17 20.34 -4.54
N GLY A 127 4.98 20.73 -5.80
CA GLY A 127 5.90 21.60 -6.53
C GLY A 127 5.85 21.42 -8.04
N TRP A 128 6.86 21.96 -8.72
CA TRP A 128 6.88 22.10 -10.18
C TRP A 128 7.96 21.28 -10.86
N ASP A 129 9.01 20.87 -10.14
CA ASP A 129 10.19 20.24 -10.74
C ASP A 129 9.86 18.80 -11.20
N GLY A 130 8.93 18.12 -10.50
CA GLY A 130 8.61 16.72 -10.73
C GLY A 130 9.59 15.78 -10.03
N TRP A 131 9.19 14.52 -9.88
CA TRP A 131 10.04 13.48 -9.28
C TRP A 131 9.48 12.08 -9.57
N THR A 132 10.37 11.13 -9.81
CA THR A 132 10.03 9.74 -10.15
C THR A 132 10.82 8.77 -9.27
N PRO A 133 10.21 8.17 -8.24
CA PRO A 133 10.83 7.08 -7.51
C PRO A 133 10.76 5.78 -8.31
N GLU A 134 11.83 5.00 -8.25
CA GLU A 134 11.85 3.61 -8.71
C GLU A 134 11.18 2.72 -7.65
N TRP A 135 11.65 2.81 -6.41
CA TRP A 135 11.07 2.10 -5.28
C TRP A 135 11.24 2.85 -3.96
N VAL A 136 10.36 2.52 -3.01
CA VAL A 136 10.45 2.90 -1.60
C VAL A 136 10.48 1.63 -0.75
N GLN A 137 11.51 1.50 0.08
CA GLN A 137 11.67 0.41 1.03
C GLN A 137 11.50 0.95 2.44
N ILE A 138 10.67 0.27 3.23
CA ILE A 138 10.52 0.57 4.66
C ILE A 138 11.09 -0.60 5.44
N LEU A 139 12.06 -0.31 6.31
CA LEU A 139 12.60 -1.24 7.29
C LEU A 139 12.13 -0.81 8.68
N GLU A 140 11.36 -1.66 9.35
CA GLU A 140 11.06 -1.53 10.76
C GLU A 140 12.22 -2.09 11.57
N THR A 141 13.12 -1.21 12.03
CA THR A 141 14.38 -1.58 12.68
C THR A 141 14.14 -2.41 13.95
N SER A 142 13.09 -2.11 14.71
CA SER A 142 12.77 -2.80 15.96
C SER A 142 12.46 -4.29 15.78
N TYR A 143 11.88 -4.68 14.63
CA TYR A 143 11.41 -6.04 14.37
C TYR A 143 12.08 -6.69 13.14
N HIS A 144 13.06 -6.01 12.52
CA HIS A 144 13.76 -6.46 11.31
C HIS A 144 12.84 -6.86 10.15
N ARG A 145 11.66 -6.21 10.06
CA ARG A 145 10.68 -6.42 9.00
C ARG A 145 10.90 -5.39 7.90
N PHE A 146 10.85 -5.81 6.65
CA PHE A 146 10.96 -4.89 5.51
C PHE A 146 9.86 -5.12 4.48
N VAL A 147 9.51 -4.05 3.77
CA VAL A 147 8.56 -4.07 2.66
C VAL A 147 9.03 -3.12 1.57
N ASN A 148 8.84 -3.52 0.30
CA ASN A 148 9.19 -2.71 -0.87
C ASN A 148 7.93 -2.33 -1.66
N PHE A 149 7.87 -1.08 -2.08
CA PHE A 149 6.83 -0.50 -2.93
C PHE A 149 7.46 0.02 -4.22
N TYR A 150 7.02 -0.45 -5.38
CA TYR A 150 7.63 -0.15 -6.68
C TYR A 150 6.75 0.83 -7.48
N TYR A 151 7.20 2.08 -7.63
CA TYR A 151 6.42 3.14 -8.27
C TYR A 151 6.62 3.18 -9.78
N GLY A 152 7.88 3.26 -10.24
CA GLY A 152 8.26 3.27 -11.66
C GLY A 152 7.62 4.36 -12.52
N SER A 153 6.97 5.36 -11.92
CA SER A 153 6.17 6.38 -12.60
C SER A 153 6.27 7.73 -11.87
N PRO A 154 6.14 8.87 -12.58
CA PRO A 154 6.20 10.19 -11.97
C PRO A 154 5.10 10.39 -10.94
N ILE A 155 5.43 11.01 -9.80
CA ILE A 155 4.44 11.33 -8.76
C ILE A 155 3.61 12.54 -9.20
N PRO A 156 2.27 12.45 -9.23
CA PRO A 156 1.42 13.59 -9.57
C PRO A 156 1.52 14.71 -8.52
N ASN A 157 1.24 15.95 -8.93
CA ASN A 157 1.38 17.11 -8.04
C ASN A 157 0.15 17.23 -7.12
N GLY A 158 0.38 17.48 -5.83
CA GLY A 158 -0.67 17.87 -4.87
C GLY A 158 -1.61 16.76 -4.41
N VAL A 159 -1.36 15.50 -4.81
CA VAL A 159 -2.18 14.35 -4.44
C VAL A 159 -1.34 13.26 -3.78
N TRP A 160 -1.96 12.51 -2.88
CA TRP A 160 -1.36 11.31 -2.30
C TRP A 160 -1.41 10.18 -3.32
N PHE A 161 -0.28 9.53 -3.56
CA PHE A 161 -0.11 8.50 -4.57
C PHE A 161 0.65 7.30 -4.01
N GLY A 162 0.11 6.08 -4.15
CA GLY A 162 0.75 4.91 -3.59
C GLY A 162 -0.12 3.67 -3.49
N PHE A 163 0.15 2.82 -2.50
CA PHE A 163 -0.35 1.46 -2.42
C PHE A 163 -1.12 1.23 -1.13
N ASN A 164 -2.16 0.41 -1.20
CA ASN A 164 -2.83 -0.15 -0.02
C ASN A 164 -3.08 -1.63 -0.21
N ASN A 165 -2.13 -2.43 0.28
CA ASN A 165 -2.18 -3.88 0.21
C ASN A 165 -2.59 -4.48 1.55
N CYS A 166 -3.23 -3.70 2.42
CA CYS A 166 -3.61 -4.16 3.73
C CYS A 166 -4.70 -5.24 3.64
N PRO A 167 -4.60 -6.30 4.46
CA PRO A 167 -5.67 -7.27 4.54
C PRO A 167 -6.95 -6.57 4.99
N ARG A 168 -8.08 -6.92 4.36
CA ARG A 168 -9.38 -6.44 4.83
C ARG A 168 -9.60 -7.00 6.23
N LEU A 169 -9.75 -6.11 7.20
CA LEU A 169 -10.16 -6.51 8.54
C LEU A 169 -11.58 -7.07 8.44
N VAL A 170 -11.75 -8.37 8.66
CA VAL A 170 -13.07 -8.98 8.78
C VAL A 170 -13.64 -8.52 10.11
N THR A 171 -14.52 -7.53 10.09
CA THR A 171 -15.38 -7.24 11.23
C THR A 171 -16.31 -8.44 11.39
N ARG A 172 -16.00 -9.33 12.34
CA ARG A 172 -16.93 -10.39 12.71
C ARG A 172 -18.20 -9.69 13.21
N PRO A 173 -19.39 -9.98 12.66
CA PRO A 173 -20.63 -9.52 13.26
C PRO A 173 -20.59 -9.95 14.72
N THR A 174 -20.65 -8.98 15.63
CA THR A 174 -20.81 -9.25 17.05
C THR A 174 -22.07 -10.10 17.16
N GLY A 175 -21.88 -11.38 17.49
CA GLY A 175 -22.96 -12.35 17.54
C GLY A 175 -24.07 -11.80 18.43
N GLY A 176 -25.20 -11.46 17.82
CA GLY A 176 -26.45 -11.28 18.54
C GLY A 176 -26.76 -12.60 19.21
N ALA A 177 -26.78 -12.58 20.54
CA ALA A 177 -27.11 -13.71 21.37
C ALA A 177 -28.44 -14.33 20.90
N GLN A 178 -28.39 -15.64 20.66
CA GLN A 178 -29.56 -16.48 20.63
C GLN A 178 -30.13 -16.50 22.06
N LEU A 179 -31.32 -15.94 22.24
CA LEU A 179 -32.14 -16.16 23.43
C LEU A 179 -33.41 -16.89 23.00
N VAL A 180 -33.55 -18.07 23.62
CA VAL A 180 -34.64 -19.04 23.73
C VAL A 180 -35.99 -18.62 23.16
#